data_AF-A0A3D4TAZ9-F1
#
_entry.id   AF-A0A3D4TAZ9-F1
#
_cell.length_a   1.000
_cell.length_b   1.000
_cell.length_c   1.000
_cell.angle_alpha   90.00
_cell.angle_beta   90.00
_cell.angle_gamma   90.00
#
_symmetry.space_group_name_H-M   'P 1'
#
loop_
_entity.id
_entity.type
_entity.pdbx_description
1 polymer ?
#
loop_
_entity_poly.entity_id
_entity_poly.type
_entity_poly.pdbx_seq_one_letter_code
_entity_poly.pdbx_strand_id
1 'polypeptide(L)'
;LLNKPKDYITTANDPQGRKTVLDLIKGVTAERVYPVGRLDRNTTGVLLLTNDGELAQKLTHPSFEIKKIYEVKLDKPVVKKDMEAIAAGVTLEDGFVAADAVGYVDSKDKSVIGIELHSGRNRIVRRIFEHLGYDVKNL
;
A
#
# COMPACT_ATOMS: atom_id res chain seq x y z
N LEU A 1 7.22 -8.45 -12.02
CA LEU A 1 7.03 -7.93 -10.64
C LEU A 1 8.14 -6.95 -10.34
N LEU A 2 7.85 -5.81 -9.71
CA LEU A 2 8.86 -4.83 -9.28
C LEU A 2 8.75 -4.65 -7.76
N ASN A 3 9.87 -4.80 -7.05
CA ASN A 3 9.96 -4.28 -5.69
C ASN A 3 10.29 -2.78 -5.79
N LYS A 4 9.27 -1.93 -5.69
CA LYS A 4 9.40 -0.49 -5.83
C LYS A 4 10.22 0.07 -4.66
N PRO A 5 11.36 0.73 -4.91
CA PRO A 5 12.11 1.41 -3.88
C PRO A 5 11.45 2.74 -3.47
N LYS A 6 11.92 3.28 -2.33
CA LYS A 6 11.55 4.61 -1.84
C LYS A 6 11.99 5.69 -2.84
N ASP A 7 11.30 6.84 -2.84
CA ASP A 7 11.58 8.01 -3.67
C ASP A 7 11.26 7.92 -5.16
N TYR A 8 10.67 6.81 -5.60
CA TYR A 8 10.11 6.67 -6.94
C TYR A 8 8.60 6.92 -6.93
N ILE A 9 8.08 7.59 -7.94
CA ILE A 9 6.64 7.80 -8.12
C ILE A 9 6.03 6.80 -9.10
N THR A 10 4.78 6.40 -8.84
CA THR A 10 4.03 5.49 -9.70
C THR A 10 3.24 6.28 -10.75
N THR A 11 3.91 6.67 -11.84
CA THR A 11 3.31 7.35 -12.99
C THR A 11 4.03 6.97 -14.28
N ALA A 12 3.33 7.04 -15.41
CA ALA A 12 3.93 6.85 -16.73
C ALA A 12 4.60 8.13 -17.28
N ASN A 13 4.20 9.30 -16.79
CA ASN A 13 4.77 10.58 -17.17
C ASN A 13 4.84 11.50 -15.94
N ASP A 14 5.98 12.15 -15.71
CA ASP A 14 6.16 13.11 -14.63
C ASP A 14 6.67 14.46 -15.17
N PRO A 15 5.81 15.50 -15.22
CA PRO A 15 6.20 16.82 -15.69
C PRO A 15 7.29 17.50 -14.84
N GLN A 16 7.52 17.04 -13.60
CA GLN A 16 8.47 17.63 -12.66
C GLN A 16 9.84 16.93 -12.70
N GLY A 17 10.05 15.97 -13.59
CA GLY A 17 11.33 15.27 -13.76
C GLY A 17 11.74 14.40 -12.57
N ARG A 18 10.78 13.96 -11.74
CA ARG A 18 11.03 13.04 -10.62
C ARG A 18 11.20 11.62 -11.15
N LYS A 19 11.94 10.80 -10.41
CA LYS A 19 12.20 9.40 -10.75
C LYS A 19 10.90 8.58 -10.73
N THR A 20 10.61 7.87 -11.81
CA THR A 20 9.42 7.05 -11.99
C THR A 20 9.75 5.56 -11.92
N VAL A 21 8.76 4.74 -11.59
CA VAL A 21 8.93 3.27 -11.61
C VAL A 21 9.29 2.72 -13.00
N LEU A 22 8.99 3.45 -14.08
CA LEU A 22 9.35 3.04 -15.44
C LEU A 22 10.85 3.24 -15.72
N ASP A 23 11.50 4.19 -15.04
CA ASP A 23 12.95 4.38 -15.16
C ASP A 23 13.73 3.16 -14.67
N LEU A 24 13.18 2.44 -13.68
CA LEU A 24 13.78 1.22 -13.10
C LEU A 24 13.75 0.01 -14.04
N ILE A 25 12.84 0.00 -15.01
CA ILE A 25 12.65 -1.12 -15.95
C ILE A 25 12.99 -0.73 -17.39
N LYS A 26 13.63 0.43 -17.58
CA LYS A 26 14.02 0.92 -18.91
C LYS A 26 14.97 -0.08 -19.57
N GLY A 27 14.62 -0.52 -20.78
CA GLY A 27 15.42 -1.48 -21.55
C GLY A 27 15.30 -2.94 -21.10
N VAL A 28 14.47 -3.24 -20.09
CA VAL A 28 14.22 -4.63 -19.66
C VAL A 28 13.27 -5.35 -20.60
N THR A 29 12.36 -4.64 -21.25
CA THR A 29 11.40 -5.18 -22.23
C THR A 29 11.19 -4.19 -23.37
N ALA A 30 10.88 -4.72 -24.57
CA ALA A 30 10.44 -3.92 -25.72
C ALA A 30 8.95 -3.56 -25.65
N GLU A 31 8.17 -4.32 -24.88
CA GLU A 31 6.74 -4.13 -24.73
C GLU A 31 6.43 -2.92 -23.85
N ARG A 32 5.36 -2.19 -24.21
CA ARG A 32 4.86 -1.10 -23.37
C ARG A 32 4.12 -1.67 -22.16
N VAL A 33 4.72 -1.59 -20.99
CA VAL A 33 4.09 -1.95 -19.71
C VAL A 33 3.74 -0.72 -18.88
N TYR A 34 2.77 -0.87 -17.99
CA TYR A 34 2.35 0.16 -17.06
C TYR A 34 2.06 -0.45 -15.67
N PRO A 35 2.15 0.36 -14.60
CA PRO A 35 1.88 -0.12 -13.26
C PRO A 35 0.40 -0.47 -13.07
N VAL A 36 0.13 -1.56 -12.35
CA VAL A 36 -1.21 -1.94 -11.89
C VAL A 36 -1.42 -1.30 -10.52
N GLY A 37 -2.26 -0.28 -10.49
CA GLY A 37 -2.49 0.50 -9.27
C GLY A 37 -1.32 1.43 -8.96
N ARG A 38 -1.23 1.86 -7.70
CA ARG A 38 -0.27 2.87 -7.27
C ARG A 38 0.28 2.56 -5.88
N LEU A 39 1.59 2.73 -5.73
CA LEU A 39 2.23 2.93 -4.44
C LEU A 39 2.65 4.39 -4.29
N ASP A 40 2.50 4.93 -3.08
CA ASP A 40 2.97 6.28 -2.77
C ASP A 40 4.49 6.39 -2.94
N ARG A 41 4.98 7.62 -3.12
CA ARG A 41 6.41 7.89 -3.32
C ARG A 41 7.30 7.24 -2.25
N ASN A 42 6.87 7.36 -1.00
CA ASN A 42 7.62 6.88 0.17
C ASN A 42 7.26 5.46 0.61
N THR A 43 6.36 4.79 -0.11
CA THR A 43 6.01 3.39 0.12
C THR A 43 6.88 2.47 -0.74
N THR A 44 7.31 1.37 -0.15
CA THR A 44 8.12 0.34 -0.79
C THR A 44 7.29 -0.91 -1.07
N GLY A 45 7.87 -1.91 -1.75
CA GLY A 45 7.25 -3.22 -1.89
C GLY A 45 6.69 -3.51 -3.27
N VAL A 46 5.79 -4.48 -3.34
CA VAL A 46 5.40 -5.11 -4.61
C VAL A 46 4.52 -4.18 -5.45
N LEU A 47 4.98 -3.91 -6.67
CA LEU A 47 4.21 -3.26 -7.73
C LEU A 47 4.14 -4.20 -8.94
N LEU A 48 2.92 -4.50 -9.38
CA LEU A 48 2.70 -5.26 -10.60
C LEU A 48 2.80 -4.34 -11.80
N LEU A 49 3.33 -4.86 -12.91
CA LEU A 49 3.45 -4.18 -14.19
C LEU A 49 2.87 -5.13 -15.24
N THR A 50 2.05 -4.60 -16.14
CA THR A 50 1.43 -5.38 -17.22
C THR A 50 1.25 -4.52 -18.47
N ASN A 51 1.13 -5.17 -19.63
CA ASN A 51 0.65 -4.58 -20.88
C ASN A 51 -0.81 -4.97 -21.18
N ASP A 52 -1.45 -5.78 -20.34
CA ASP A 52 -2.84 -6.22 -20.44
C ASP A 52 -3.78 -5.28 -19.66
N GLY A 53 -4.65 -4.58 -20.39
CA GLY A 53 -5.58 -3.58 -19.83
C GLY A 53 -6.68 -4.21 -18.99
N GLU A 54 -7.15 -5.39 -19.39
CA GLU A 54 -8.24 -6.10 -18.73
C GLU A 54 -7.76 -6.67 -17.40
N LEU A 55 -6.55 -7.26 -17.37
CA LEU A 55 -5.94 -7.72 -16.13
C LEU A 55 -5.69 -6.57 -15.16
N ALA A 56 -5.16 -5.44 -15.66
CA ALA A 56 -4.95 -4.26 -14.82
C ALA A 56 -6.26 -3.78 -14.20
N GLN A 57 -7.32 -3.66 -15.01
CA GLN A 57 -8.64 -3.24 -14.54
C GLN A 57 -9.21 -4.20 -13.49
N LYS A 58 -9.11 -5.51 -13.71
CA LYS A 58 -9.55 -6.53 -12.74
C LYS A 58 -8.81 -6.43 -11.40
N LEU A 59 -7.52 -6.12 -11.44
CA LEU A 59 -6.70 -6.03 -10.23
C LEU A 59 -6.87 -4.70 -9.47
N THR A 60 -7.27 -3.62 -10.16
CA THR A 60 -7.39 -2.29 -9.55
C THR A 60 -8.81 -1.88 -9.21
N HIS A 61 -9.81 -2.38 -9.93
CA HIS A 61 -11.18 -1.90 -9.77
C HIS A 61 -11.77 -2.34 -8.41
N PRO A 62 -12.36 -1.43 -7.62
CA PRO A 62 -12.82 -1.74 -6.26
C PRO A 62 -13.81 -2.89 -6.16
N SER A 63 -14.65 -3.10 -7.18
CA SER A 63 -15.67 -4.17 -7.19
C SER A 63 -15.11 -5.59 -7.14
N PHE A 64 -13.82 -5.78 -7.42
CA PHE A 64 -13.19 -7.10 -7.35
C PHE A 64 -12.58 -7.39 -5.98
N GLU A 65 -12.60 -6.41 -5.06
CA GLU A 65 -12.20 -6.58 -3.65
C GLU A 65 -10.86 -7.30 -3.47
N ILE A 66 -9.92 -7.06 -4.40
CA ILE A 66 -8.62 -7.73 -4.40
C ILE A 66 -7.87 -7.35 -3.13
N LYS A 67 -7.45 -8.35 -2.36
CA LYS A 67 -6.72 -8.18 -1.11
C LYS A 67 -5.34 -7.61 -1.36
N LYS A 68 -4.92 -6.67 -0.50
CA LYS A 68 -3.57 -6.14 -0.41
C LYS A 68 -3.06 -6.38 1.00
N ILE A 69 -1.84 -6.87 1.11
CA ILE A 69 -1.19 -7.15 2.38
C ILE A 69 -0.01 -6.18 2.52
N TYR A 70 0.09 -5.54 3.67
CA TYR A 70 1.14 -4.57 3.98
C TYR A 70 1.84 -4.95 5.27
N GLU A 71 3.14 -4.67 5.33
CA GLU A 71 3.90 -4.58 6.58
C GLU A 71 4.09 -3.10 6.90
N VAL A 72 3.78 -2.70 8.13
CA VAL A 72 3.81 -1.31 8.57
C VAL A 72 4.69 -1.19 9.80
N LYS A 73 5.70 -0.31 9.73
CA LYS A 73 6.53 0.05 10.88
C LYS A 73 6.05 1.37 11.47
N LEU A 74 5.76 1.37 12.77
CA LEU A 74 5.24 2.52 13.49
C LEU A 74 6.30 3.13 14.44
N ASP A 75 6.01 4.33 14.97
CA ASP A 75 6.82 5.00 15.98
C ASP A 75 6.90 4.25 17.31
N LYS A 76 5.84 3.53 17.67
CA LYS A 76 5.68 2.87 18.96
C LYS A 76 4.89 1.55 18.83
N PRO A 77 4.98 0.66 19.83
CA PRO A 77 4.19 -0.57 19.86
C PRO A 77 2.69 -0.32 19.78
N VAL A 78 1.98 -1.13 18.99
CA VAL A 78 0.51 -1.10 18.94
C VAL A 78 -0.03 -1.94 20.09
N VAL A 79 -1.04 -1.41 20.77
CA VAL A 79 -1.73 -2.13 21.84
C VAL A 79 -2.83 -3.03 21.26
N LYS A 80 -3.13 -4.13 21.95
CA LYS A 80 -4.15 -5.10 21.49
C LYS A 80 -5.52 -4.46 21.25
N LYS A 81 -5.91 -3.49 22.08
CA LYS A 81 -7.17 -2.74 21.93
C LYS A 81 -7.28 -2.06 20.56
N ASP A 82 -6.19 -1.48 20.07
CA ASP A 82 -6.19 -0.78 18.78
C ASP A 82 -6.17 -1.77 17.62
N MET A 83 -5.52 -2.93 17.78
CA MET A 83 -5.63 -4.04 16.81
C MET A 83 -7.08 -4.53 16.68
N GLU A 84 -7.78 -4.67 17.81
CA GLU A 84 -9.20 -5.03 17.84
C GLU A 84 -10.06 -3.94 17.18
N ALA A 85 -9.75 -2.66 17.39
CA ALA A 85 -10.44 -1.56 16.72
C ALA A 85 -10.21 -1.55 15.20
N ILE A 86 -8.99 -1.83 14.72
CA ILE A 86 -8.69 -1.91 13.29
C ILE A 86 -9.44 -3.08 12.62
N ALA A 87 -9.52 -4.22 13.31
CA ALA A 87 -10.27 -5.39 12.84
C ALA A 87 -11.80 -5.17 12.85
N ALA A 88 -12.33 -4.55 13.90
CA ALA A 88 -13.75 -4.19 13.98
C ALA A 88 -14.13 -3.06 13.01
N GLY A 89 -13.16 -2.22 12.67
CA GLY A 89 -13.25 -1.10 11.75
C GLY A 89 -13.26 0.27 12.43
N VAL A 90 -12.75 1.25 11.70
CA VAL A 90 -12.61 2.65 12.11
C VAL A 90 -13.29 3.59 11.10
N THR A 91 -13.87 4.68 11.60
CA THR A 91 -14.48 5.72 10.75
C THR A 91 -13.46 6.81 10.47
N LEU A 92 -12.99 6.89 9.23
CA LEU A 92 -12.12 7.97 8.75
C LEU A 92 -12.96 9.09 8.12
N GLU A 93 -12.32 10.19 7.73
CA GLU A 93 -12.98 11.35 7.11
C GLU A 93 -13.78 11.01 5.85
N ASP A 94 -13.33 10.01 5.08
CA ASP A 94 -13.99 9.54 3.85
C ASP A 94 -14.81 8.25 4.06
N GLY A 95 -15.11 7.91 5.32
CA GLY A 95 -16.01 6.83 5.70
C GLY A 95 -15.36 5.64 6.39
N PHE A 96 -16.19 4.65 6.71
CA PHE A 96 -15.82 3.45 7.47
C PHE A 96 -14.84 2.54 6.72
N VAL A 97 -13.85 1.97 7.40
CA VAL A 97 -12.93 0.95 6.90
C VAL A 97 -12.68 -0.12 7.96
N ALA A 98 -12.60 -1.38 7.57
CA ALA A 98 -12.17 -2.47 8.42
C ALA A 98 -11.03 -3.26 7.75
N ALA A 99 -10.09 -3.74 8.55
CA ALA A 99 -9.06 -4.67 8.06
C ALA A 99 -9.64 -6.08 7.94
N ASP A 100 -9.30 -6.77 6.85
CA ASP A 100 -9.66 -8.18 6.67
C ASP A 100 -8.87 -9.06 7.65
N ALA A 101 -7.63 -8.67 7.92
CA ALA A 101 -6.77 -9.25 8.95
C ALA A 101 -5.77 -8.21 9.45
N VAL A 102 -5.38 -8.30 10.72
CA VAL A 102 -4.36 -7.46 11.31
C VAL A 102 -3.61 -8.22 12.41
N GLY A 103 -2.28 -8.14 12.45
CA GLY A 103 -1.47 -8.91 13.39
C GLY A 103 -0.06 -8.35 13.58
N TYR A 104 0.59 -8.72 14.68
CA TYR A 104 2.02 -8.44 14.85
C TYR A 104 2.81 -9.33 13.89
N VAL A 105 3.74 -8.74 13.12
CA VAL A 105 4.64 -9.52 12.26
C VAL A 105 5.69 -10.24 13.12
N ASP A 106 6.18 -9.57 14.16
CA ASP A 106 7.08 -10.14 15.14
C ASP A 106 6.52 -9.94 16.56
N SER A 107 6.40 -11.04 17.31
CA SER A 107 6.01 -11.04 18.72
C SER A 107 6.91 -10.19 19.63
N LYS A 108 8.19 -10.02 19.26
CA LYS A 108 9.17 -9.23 20.00
C LYS A 108 9.11 -7.74 19.66
N ASP A 109 8.69 -7.41 18.44
CA ASP A 109 8.56 -6.04 17.96
C ASP A 109 7.11 -5.72 17.59
N LYS A 110 6.34 -5.32 18.60
CA LYS A 110 4.93 -4.95 18.47
C LYS A 110 4.69 -3.62 17.75
N SER A 111 5.74 -2.96 17.23
CA SER A 111 5.60 -1.78 16.37
C SER A 111 5.59 -2.13 14.88
N VAL A 112 5.74 -3.41 14.53
CA VAL A 112 5.64 -3.93 13.15
C VAL A 112 4.34 -4.71 12.99
N ILE A 113 3.44 -4.20 12.13
CA ILE A 113 2.10 -4.71 11.95
C ILE A 113 1.88 -5.19 10.53
N GLY A 114 1.38 -6.40 10.38
CA GLY A 114 0.81 -6.91 9.14
C GLY A 114 -0.66 -6.51 9.06
N ILE A 115 -1.08 -5.94 7.93
CA ILE A 115 -2.49 -5.56 7.70
C ILE A 115 -2.94 -5.99 6.30
N GLU A 116 -4.09 -6.65 6.22
CA GLU A 116 -4.76 -7.04 4.99
C GLU A 116 -5.99 -6.17 4.76
N LEU A 117 -6.12 -5.63 3.54
CA LEU A 117 -7.22 -4.77 3.12
C LEU A 117 -7.62 -5.06 1.67
N HIS A 118 -8.92 -5.18 1.40
CA HIS A 118 -9.47 -5.08 0.05
C HIS A 118 -9.61 -3.62 -0.43
N SER A 119 -9.69 -2.66 0.50
CA SER A 119 -9.82 -1.23 0.19
C SER A 119 -8.55 -0.63 -0.44
N GLY A 120 -8.70 0.07 -1.58
CA GLY A 120 -7.63 0.78 -2.28
C GLY A 120 -7.65 2.30 -2.09
N ARG A 121 -8.33 2.82 -1.05
CA ARG A 121 -8.42 4.27 -0.81
C ARG A 121 -7.03 4.89 -0.58
N ASN A 122 -6.88 6.15 -0.98
CA ASN A 122 -5.59 6.83 -0.90
C ASN A 122 -5.04 6.85 0.54
N ARG A 123 -3.78 6.42 0.70
CA ARG A 123 -3.07 6.40 1.99
C ARG A 123 -3.82 5.65 3.10
N ILE A 124 -4.72 4.71 2.76
CA ILE A 124 -5.65 4.12 3.73
C ILE A 124 -4.96 3.54 4.97
N VAL A 125 -3.87 2.78 4.78
CA VAL A 125 -3.08 2.20 5.87
C VAL A 125 -2.54 3.28 6.80
N ARG A 126 -1.95 4.35 6.24
CA ARG A 126 -1.41 5.46 7.03
C ARG A 126 -2.50 6.15 7.84
N ARG A 127 -3.64 6.43 7.22
CA ARG A 127 -4.76 7.10 7.90
C ARG A 127 -5.37 6.26 9.01
N ILE A 128 -5.43 4.94 8.86
CA ILE A 128 -5.90 4.03 9.92
C ILE A 128 -5.02 4.19 11.17
N PHE A 129 -3.70 4.10 11.00
CA PHE A 129 -2.76 4.21 12.12
C PHE A 129 -2.67 5.64 12.67
N GLU A 130 -2.65 6.67 11.81
CA GLU A 130 -2.64 8.08 12.20
C GLU A 130 -3.91 8.45 13.00
N HIS A 131 -5.08 7.93 12.61
CA HIS A 131 -6.34 8.12 13.35
C HIS A 131 -6.29 7.58 14.79
N LEU A 132 -5.50 6.52 15.02
CA LEU A 132 -5.29 5.92 16.34
C LEU A 132 -4.07 6.53 17.07
N GLY A 133 -3.45 7.57 16.50
CA GLY A 133 -2.34 8.29 17.12
C GLY A 133 -0.97 7.62 16.96
N TYR A 134 -0.77 6.86 15.87
CA TYR A 134 0.52 6.28 15.49
C TYR A 134 1.09 6.95 14.25
N ASP A 135 2.41 7.13 14.22
CA ASP A 135 3.11 7.62 13.03
C ASP A 135 3.65 6.45 12.21
N VAL A 136 3.33 6.40 10.92
CA VAL A 136 3.91 5.42 9.99
C VAL A 136 5.32 5.82 9.57
N LYS A 137 6.33 5.09 10.07
CA LYS A 137 7.76 5.29 9.74
C LYS A 137 8.15 4.58 8.45
N ASN A 138 7.62 3.37 8.21
CA ASN A 138 7.85 2.63 6.97
C ASN A 138 6.58 1.87 6.54
N LEU A 139 6.41 1.73 5.22
CA LEU A 139 5.33 1.01 4.56
C LEU A 139 5.81 0.42 3.24
#